data_AF-A0A973HL38-F1
#
_entry.id   AF-A0A973HL38-F1
#
_cell.length_a   1.000
_cell.length_b   1.000
_cell.length_c   1.000
_cell.angle_alpha   90.00
_cell.angle_beta   90.00
_cell.angle_gamma   90.00
#
_symmetry.space_group_name_H-M   'P 1'
#
loop_
_entity.id
_entity.type
_entity.pdbx_description
1 polymer ?
#
loop_
_entity_poly.entity_id
_entity_poly.type
_entity_poly.pdbx_seq_one_letter_code
_entity_poly.pdbx_strand_id
1 'polypeptide(L)' 'MKILHVIESGGFYGAERVLIELMIGIKELGHEAALLSFGYKGQEEKEFETICRQHGIAVNSIRVN' A
#
# COMPACT_ATOMS: atom_id res chain seq x y z
N MET A 1 0.20 2.46 -17.38
CA MET A 1 0.44 3.69 -16.56
C MET A 1 1.31 3.33 -15.37
N LYS A 2 2.01 4.29 -14.76
CA LYS A 2 2.74 4.08 -13.49
C LYS A 2 2.07 4.91 -12.42
N ILE A 3 1.57 4.26 -11.37
CA ILE A 3 0.71 4.88 -10.36
C ILE A 3 1.31 4.62 -8.98
N LEU A 4 1.50 5.69 -8.20
CA LEU A 4 1.93 5.62 -6.81
C LEU A 4 0.75 6.01 -5.92
N HIS A 5 0.27 5.08 -5.11
CA HIS A 5 -0.74 5.34 -4.09
C HIS A 5 -0.05 5.71 -2.78
N VAL A 6 -0.45 6.82 -2.17
CA VAL A 6 0.10 7.27 -0.89
C VAL A 6 -0.97 7.16 0.17
N ILE A 7 -0.65 6.53 1.30
CA ILE A 7 -1.57 6.40 2.43
C ILE A 7 -0.83 6.50 3.76
N GLU A 8 -1.44 7.22 4.71
CA GLU A 8 -1.21 7.05 6.13
C GLU A 8 -2.50 6.48 6.69
N SER A 9 -2.44 5.30 7.30
CA SER A 9 -3.58 4.69 7.96
C SER A 9 -3.15 3.97 9.23
N GLY A 10 -4.00 4.04 10.25
CA GLY A 10 -3.79 3.38 11.53
C GLY A 10 -3.99 1.86 11.52
N GLY A 11 -4.50 1.26 10.44
CA GLY A 11 -4.76 -0.18 10.38
C GLY A 11 -5.53 -0.62 9.12
N PHE A 12 -6.11 -1.82 9.14
CA PHE A 12 -6.84 -2.41 8.00
C PHE A 12 -8.34 -2.45 8.28
N TYR A 13 -9.02 -1.32 8.09
CA TYR A 13 -10.42 -1.14 8.51
C TYR A 13 -11.41 -1.09 7.34
N GLY A 14 -10.95 -0.76 6.13
CA GLY A 14 -11.76 -0.91 4.91
C GLY A 14 -11.26 -0.09 3.72
N ALA A 15 -10.83 1.16 3.95
CA ALA A 15 -10.28 2.00 2.89
C ALA A 15 -9.01 1.39 2.27
N GLU A 16 -8.20 0.75 3.11
CA GLU A 16 -6.99 0.03 2.71
C GLU A 16 -7.35 -1.17 1.82
N ARG A 17 -8.42 -1.89 2.16
CA ARG A 17 -8.88 -3.02 1.34
C ARG A 17 -9.29 -2.53 -0.04
N VAL A 18 -10.09 -1.47 -0.12
CA VAL A 18 -10.48 -0.86 -1.40
C VAL A 18 -9.25 -0.42 -2.20
N LEU A 19 -8.26 0.20 -1.54
CA LEU A 19 -7.03 0.63 -2.18
C LEU A 19 -6.21 -0.55 -2.73
N ILE A 20 -6.12 -1.65 -1.98
CA ILE A 20 -5.41 -2.86 -2.41
C ILE A 20 -6.10 -3.49 -3.62
N GLU A 21 -7.41 -3.68 -3.58
CA GLU A 21 -8.18 -4.24 -4.71
C GLU A 21 -8.04 -3.36 -5.97
N LEU A 22 -8.02 -2.03 -5.80
CA LEU A 22 -7.75 -1.11 -6.90
C LEU A 22 -6.35 -1.33 -7.49
N MET A 23 -5.32 -1.44 -6.66
CA MET A 23 -3.95 -1.67 -7.13
C MET A 23 -3.80 -3.02 -7.82
N ILE A 24 -4.48 -4.06 -7.34
CA ILE A 24 -4.54 -5.38 -7.99
C ILE A 24 -5.18 -5.25 -9.37
N GLY A 25 -6.36 -4.64 -9.46
CA GLY A 25 -7.04 -4.43 -10.75
C GLY A 25 -6.22 -3.60 -11.74
N ILE A 26 -5.51 -2.56 -11.27
CA ILE A 26 -4.57 -1.78 -12.10
C ILE A 26 -3.47 -2.69 -12.69
N LYS A 27 -2.92 -3.61 -11.89
CA LYS A 27 -1.92 -4.58 -12.36
C LYS A 27 -2.50 -5.57 -13.38
N GLU A 28 -3.70 -6.08 -13.14
CA GLU A 28 -4.40 -6.99 -14.06
C GLU A 28 -4.67 -6.35 -15.43
N LEU A 29 -4.90 -5.03 -15.45
CA LEU A 29 -5.04 -4.24 -16.68
C LEU A 29 -3.70 -3.94 -17.39
N GLY A 30 -2.58 -4.51 -16.92
CA GLY A 30 -1.26 -4.33 -17.52
C GLY A 30 -0.61 -2.99 -17.18
N HIS A 31 -0.92 -2.42 -16.02
CA HIS A 31 -0.30 -1.19 -15.53
C HIS A 31 0.54 -1.44 -14.26
N GLU A 32 1.39 -0.48 -13.91
CA GLU A 32 2.23 -0.56 -12.71
C GLU A 32 1.57 0.24 -11.58
N ALA A 33 1.43 -0.40 -10.41
CA ALA A 33 0.99 0.23 -9.18
C ALA A 33 2.02 -0.03 -8.06
N ALA A 34 2.29 0.99 -7.25
CA ALA A 34 3.11 0.90 -6.04
C ALA A 34 2.44 1.63 -4.88
N LEU A 35 2.75 1.21 -3.67
CA LEU A 35 2.30 1.82 -2.43
C LEU A 35 3.44 2.61 -1.77
N LEU A 36 3.15 3.85 -1.38
CA LEU A 36 3.92 4.64 -0.43
C LEU A 36 3.15 4.72 0.89
N SER A 37 3.60 3.97 1.88
CA SER A 37 2.97 3.91 3.19
C SER A 37 3.68 4.85 4.17
N PHE A 38 2.95 5.85 4.66
CA PHE A 38 3.38 6.71 5.75
C PHE A 38 3.00 6.10 7.10
N GLY A 39 3.83 6.32 8.11
CA GLY A 39 3.58 5.97 9.50
C GLY A 39 4.53 6.69 10.44
N TYR A 40 4.44 6.36 11.73
CA TYR A 40 5.24 7.01 12.77
C TYR A 40 6.57 6.28 13.03
N LYS A 41 7.58 6.95 13.59
CA LYS A 41 8.82 6.25 14.00
C LYS A 41 8.52 5.18 15.04
N GLY A 42 9.19 4.03 14.90
CA GLY A 42 8.96 2.87 15.76
C GLY A 42 7.66 2.12 15.47
N GLN A 43 6.81 2.63 14.56
CA GLN A 43 5.65 1.88 14.09
C GLN A 43 6.12 0.70 13.24
N GLU A 44 5.66 -0.49 13.65
CA GLU A 44 5.94 -1.74 12.95
C GLU A 44 5.39 -1.75 11.52
N GLU A 45 5.65 -2.85 10.82
CA GLU A 45 5.00 -3.11 9.54
C GLU A 45 3.48 -3.15 9.73
N LYS A 46 2.77 -2.38 8.91
CA LYS A 46 1.31 -2.32 8.93
C LYS A 46 0.76 -3.48 8.11
N GLU A 47 -0.34 -4.08 8.56
CA GLU A 47 -0.95 -5.25 7.93
C GLU A 47 -1.17 -5.08 6.40
N PHE A 48 -1.64 -3.90 5.97
CA PHE A 48 -1.84 -3.62 4.54
C PHE A 48 -0.54 -3.59 3.72
N GLU A 49 0.60 -3.23 4.34
CA GLU A 49 1.92 -3.28 3.69
C GLU A 49 2.31 -4.74 3.41
N THR A 50 2.07 -5.64 4.36
CA THR A 50 2.30 -7.08 4.20
C THR A 50 1.41 -7.65 3.10
N ILE A 51 0.11 -7.34 3.12
CA ILE A 51 -0.85 -7.82 2.10
C ILE A 51 -0.47 -7.33 0.70
N CYS A 52 -0.06 -6.07 0.55
CA CYS A 52 0.42 -5.55 -0.73
C CYS A 52 1.60 -6.37 -1.26
N ARG A 53 2.60 -6.66 -0.42
CA ARG A 53 3.77 -7.45 -0.83
C ARG A 53 3.39 -8.88 -1.24
N GLN A 54 2.44 -9.50 -0.56
CA GLN A 54 1.93 -10.82 -0.92
C GLN A 54 1.28 -10.85 -2.32
N HIS A 55 0.69 -9.72 -2.76
CA HIS A 55 0.14 -9.56 -4.11
C HIS A 55 1.17 -9.01 -5.12
N GLY A 56 2.45 -9.02 -4.75
CA GLY A 56 3.55 -8.50 -5.57
C GLY A 56 3.45 -7.01 -5.88
N ILE A 57 2.76 -6.23 -5.05
CA ILE A 57 2.73 -4.76 -5.15
C ILE A 57 3.98 -4.23 -4.42
N ALA A 58 4.72 -3.35 -5.09
CA ALA A 58 5.90 -2.72 -4.48
C ALA A 58 5.45 -1.79 -3.35
N VAL A 59 6.07 -1.91 -2.17
CA VAL A 59 5.77 -1.09 -1.00
C VAL A 59 7.02 -0.34 -0.56
N ASN A 60 6.94 0.98 -0.56
CA ASN A 60 7.90 1.86 0.09
C ASN A 60 7.28 2.41 1.36
N SER A 61 8.00 2.32 2.47
CA SER A 61 7.53 2.77 3.77
C SER A 61 8.34 3.99 4.22
N ILE A 62 7.67 5.09 4.53
CA ILE A 62 8.27 6.26 5.17
C ILE A 62 7.74 6.32 6.60
N ARG A 63 8.66 6.31 7.56
CA ARG A 63 8.36 6.51 8.98
C ARG A 63 8.81 7.90 9.41
N VAL A 64 7.86 8.77 9.69
CA VAL A 64 8.07 10.16 10.11
C VAL A 64 7.85 10.30 11.61
N ASN A 65 8.51 11.28 12.22
CA ASN A 65 8.44 11.71 13.63
C ASN A 65 7.72 10.79 14.64
#